data_AF-A0AAU6CWM0-F1
#
_entry.id   AF-A0AAU6CWM0-F1
#
_cell.length_a   1.000
_cell.length_b   1.000
_cell.length_c   1.000
_cell.angle_alpha   90.00
_cell.angle_beta   90.00
_cell.angle_gamma   90.00
#
_symmetry.space_group_name_H-M   'P 1'
#
loop_
_entity.id
_entity.type
_entity.pdbx_description
1 polymer ?
#
loop_
_entity_poly.entity_id
_entity_poly.type
_entity_poly.pdbx_seq_one_letter_code
_entity_poly.pdbx_strand_id
1 'polypeptide(L)'
;MFDDVHGLTPDRAARLTSLVEQSLPLFGQERGMEAVQRFLHSQGASVIDSIVVTRELLGAGQGSLGTAKEIVLTSAARTTELREHQRLVQGIEEA
;
A
#
# COMPACT_ATOMS: atom_id res chain seq x y z
N MET A 1 -7.23 -4.43 -15.66
CA MET A 1 -7.08 -4.62 -14.20
C MET A 1 -7.59 -3.42 -13.41
N PHE A 2 -7.27 -2.19 -13.85
CA PHE A 2 -7.74 -0.96 -13.20
C PHE A 2 -8.56 -0.06 -14.12
N ASP A 3 -8.97 -0.57 -15.29
CA ASP A 3 -9.62 0.18 -16.36
C ASP A 3 -11.01 0.70 -15.96
N ASP A 4 -11.63 0.06 -14.96
CA ASP A 4 -12.95 0.42 -14.42
C ASP A 4 -12.88 1.36 -13.19
N VAL A 5 -11.68 1.80 -12.77
CA VAL A 5 -11.52 2.69 -11.62
C VAL A 5 -11.68 4.15 -12.06
N HIS A 6 -12.82 4.75 -11.71
CA HIS A 6 -13.09 6.17 -12.02
C HIS A 6 -12.02 7.11 -11.43
N GLY A 7 -11.54 8.05 -12.25
CA GLY A 7 -10.54 9.06 -11.86
C GLY A 7 -9.09 8.59 -11.93
N LEU A 8 -8.83 7.38 -12.44
CA LEU A 8 -7.49 6.87 -12.67
C LEU A 8 -6.99 7.28 -14.06
N THR A 9 -5.85 7.97 -14.13
CA THR A 9 -5.21 8.22 -15.43
C THR A 9 -4.63 6.93 -15.99
N PRO A 10 -4.51 6.78 -17.33
CA PRO A 10 -3.91 5.60 -17.95
C PRO A 10 -2.50 5.30 -17.41
N ASP A 11 -1.68 6.32 -17.20
CA ASP A 11 -0.33 6.16 -16.64
C ASP A 11 -0.36 5.62 -15.21
N ARG A 12 -1.32 6.08 -14.39
CA ARG A 12 -1.46 5.58 -13.02
C ARG A 12 -1.98 4.15 -13.02
N ALA A 13 -2.91 3.81 -13.93
CA ALA A 13 -3.37 2.43 -14.12
C ALA A 13 -2.24 1.48 -14.51
N ALA A 14 -1.42 1.87 -15.49
CA ALA A 14 -0.26 1.09 -15.93
C ALA A 14 0.75 0.88 -14.80
N ARG A 15 1.03 1.92 -14.02
CA ARG A 15 1.89 1.80 -12.83
C ARG A 15 1.32 0.83 -11.80
N LEU A 16 0.04 0.93 -11.48
CA LEU A 16 -0.60 0.03 -10.52
C LEU A 16 -0.58 -1.43 -11.00
N THR A 17 -0.86 -1.69 -12.28
CA THR A 17 -0.74 -3.03 -12.88
C THR A 17 0.68 -3.57 -12.70
N SER A 18 1.69 -2.77 -13.03
CA SER A 18 3.10 -3.17 -12.88
C SER A 18 3.47 -3.46 -11.42
N LEU A 19 2.94 -2.69 -10.46
CA LEU A 19 3.16 -2.94 -9.03
C LEU A 19 2.51 -4.24 -8.57
N VAL A 20 1.32 -4.57 -9.05
CA VAL A 20 0.66 -5.86 -8.75
C VAL A 20 1.50 -7.02 -9.28
N GLU A 21 1.90 -6.97 -10.55
CA GLU A 21 2.66 -8.05 -11.20
C GLU A 21 3.98 -8.33 -10.47
N GLN A 22 4.68 -7.27 -10.05
CA GLN A 22 5.92 -7.38 -9.28
C GLN A 22 5.69 -7.85 -7.83
N SER A 23 4.49 -7.64 -7.28
CA SER A 23 4.13 -8.04 -5.92
C SER A 23 3.67 -9.50 -5.82
N LEU A 24 3.17 -10.10 -6.92
CA LEU A 24 2.69 -11.48 -6.93
C LEU A 24 3.72 -12.51 -6.42
N PRO A 25 5.01 -12.47 -6.84
CA PRO A 25 6.02 -13.40 -6.31
C PRO A 25 6.31 -13.22 -4.82
N LEU A 26 6.13 -12.01 -4.29
CA LEU A 26 6.34 -11.69 -2.88
C LEU A 26 5.18 -12.21 -2.02
N PHE A 27 3.96 -12.13 -2.54
CA PHE A 27 2.76 -12.57 -1.83
C PHE A 27 2.78 -14.06 -1.46
N GLY A 28 3.41 -14.90 -2.30
CA GLY A 28 3.55 -16.34 -2.06
C GLY A 28 4.58 -16.75 -0.99
N GLN A 29 5.30 -15.79 -0.38
CA GLN A 29 6.35 -16.05 0.61
C GLN A 29 5.82 -16.07 2.05
N GLU A 30 6.61 -16.59 2.98
CA GLU A 30 6.34 -16.43 4.41
C GLU A 30 6.32 -14.92 4.75
N ARG A 31 5.24 -14.45 5.41
CA ARG A 31 4.96 -13.02 5.63
C ARG A 31 4.81 -12.20 4.35
N GLY A 32 4.31 -12.81 3.27
CA GLY A 32 4.23 -12.20 1.94
C GLY A 32 3.57 -10.82 1.89
N MET A 33 2.54 -10.57 2.69
CA MET A 33 1.90 -9.24 2.73
C MET A 33 2.81 -8.15 3.29
N GLU A 34 3.63 -8.43 4.30
CA GLU A 34 4.59 -7.46 4.84
C GLU A 34 5.74 -7.22 3.83
N ALA A 35 6.17 -8.26 3.11
CA ALA A 35 7.13 -8.13 2.02
C ALA A 35 6.59 -7.25 0.88
N VAL A 36 5.32 -7.44 0.50
CA VAL A 36 4.61 -6.60 -0.46
C VAL A 36 4.57 -5.14 0.01
N GLN A 37 4.22 -4.87 1.27
CA GLN A 37 4.16 -3.48 1.76
C GLN A 37 5.54 -2.80 1.76
N ARG A 38 6.61 -3.51 2.11
CA ARG A 38 7.98 -2.97 2.01
C ARG A 38 8.38 -2.69 0.57
N PHE A 39 8.05 -3.59 -0.35
CA PHE A 39 8.29 -3.38 -1.77
C PHE A 39 7.57 -2.12 -2.25
N LEU A 40 6.26 -2.02 -2.04
CA LEU A 40 5.46 -0.86 -2.45
C LEU A 40 5.99 0.45 -1.84
N HIS A 41 6.37 0.42 -0.57
CA HIS A 41 7.02 1.54 0.11
C HIS A 41 8.31 1.97 -0.59
N SER A 42 9.22 1.02 -0.88
CA SER A 42 10.49 1.30 -1.58
C SER A 42 10.31 1.81 -3.01
N GLN A 43 9.20 1.47 -3.68
CA GLN A 43 8.83 1.98 -4.99
C GLN A 43 8.21 3.39 -4.91
N GLY A 44 8.10 3.97 -3.71
CA GLY A 44 7.49 5.28 -3.48
C GLY A 44 5.98 5.28 -3.66
N ALA A 45 5.32 4.10 -3.56
CA ALA A 45 3.87 4.02 -3.71
C ALA A 45 3.17 4.72 -2.55
N SER A 46 2.19 5.57 -2.90
CA SER A 46 1.35 6.23 -1.92
C SER A 46 0.56 5.20 -1.08
N VAL A 47 0.06 5.64 0.08
CA VAL A 47 -0.81 4.80 0.92
C VAL A 47 -2.03 4.33 0.14
N ILE A 48 -2.65 5.21 -0.66
CA ILE A 48 -3.81 4.87 -1.48
C ILE A 48 -3.45 3.86 -2.57
N ASP A 49 -2.35 4.07 -3.30
CA ASP A 49 -1.91 3.13 -4.33
C ASP A 49 -1.59 1.76 -3.72
N SER A 50 -1.03 1.74 -2.51
CA SER A 50 -0.73 0.50 -1.80
C SER A 50 -1.99 -0.24 -1.36
N ILE A 51 -3.03 0.47 -0.91
CA ILE A 51 -4.34 -0.13 -0.61
C ILE A 51 -4.94 -0.73 -1.88
N VAL A 52 -4.85 -0.04 -3.00
CA VAL A 52 -5.38 -0.52 -4.29
C VAL A 52 -4.65 -1.80 -4.73
N VAL A 53 -3.32 -1.81 -4.74
CA VAL A 53 -2.51 -3.00 -5.08
C VAL A 53 -2.79 -4.16 -4.11
N THR A 54 -2.82 -3.88 -2.80
CA THR A 54 -3.07 -4.90 -1.77
C THR A 54 -4.46 -5.52 -1.92
N ARG A 55 -5.47 -4.70 -2.20
CA ARG A 55 -6.84 -5.18 -2.44
C ARG A 55 -6.91 -6.11 -3.64
N GLU A 56 -6.22 -5.77 -4.73
CA GLU A 56 -6.19 -6.65 -5.90
C GLU A 56 -5.47 -7.97 -5.63
N LEU A 57 -4.37 -7.96 -4.87
CA LEU A 57 -3.67 -9.19 -4.48
C LEU A 57 -4.53 -10.11 -3.59
N LEU A 58 -5.39 -9.52 -2.75
CA LEU A 58 -6.38 -10.26 -1.94
C LEU A 58 -7.55 -10.81 -2.77
N GLY A 59 -7.75 -10.30 -3.98
CA GLY A 59 -8.91 -10.56 -4.82
C GLY A 59 -10.11 -9.67 -4.50
N ALA A 60 -10.90 -9.37 -5.53
CA ALA A 60 -12.12 -8.59 -5.39
C ALA A 60 -13.19 -9.37 -4.61
N GLY A 61 -13.47 -8.95 -3.38
CA GLY A 61 -14.50 -9.56 -2.53
C GLY A 61 -15.07 -8.59 -1.51
N GLN A 62 -16.21 -8.94 -0.91
CA GLN A 62 -16.78 -8.18 0.20
C GLN A 62 -15.78 -8.16 1.37
N GLY A 63 -15.48 -6.98 1.91
CA GLY A 63 -14.49 -6.81 2.98
C GLY A 63 -13.04 -6.66 2.52
N SER A 64 -12.71 -6.98 1.25
CA SER A 64 -11.35 -6.86 0.70
C SER A 64 -10.72 -5.48 0.91
N LEU A 65 -11.52 -4.41 0.76
CA LEU A 65 -11.06 -3.04 1.01
C LEU A 65 -10.74 -2.79 2.48
N GLY A 66 -11.54 -3.32 3.40
CA GLY A 66 -11.31 -3.18 4.84
C GLY A 66 -10.00 -3.87 5.25
N THR A 67 -9.83 -5.12 4.81
CA THR A 67 -8.61 -5.91 5.05
C THR A 67 -7.39 -5.27 4.40
N ALA A 68 -7.48 -4.78 3.17
CA ALA A 68 -6.38 -4.09 2.50
C ALA A 68 -5.96 -2.83 3.25
N LYS A 69 -6.92 -2.03 3.75
CA LYS A 69 -6.64 -0.86 4.58
C LYS A 69 -5.91 -1.26 5.87
N GLU A 70 -6.40 -2.28 6.55
CA GLU A 70 -5.79 -2.76 7.79
C GLU A 70 -4.34 -3.20 7.59
N ILE A 71 -4.08 -4.02 6.57
CA ILE A 71 -2.73 -4.50 6.24
C ILE A 71 -1.78 -3.33 5.94
N VAL A 72 -2.20 -2.38 5.10
CA VAL A 72 -1.35 -1.25 4.72
C VAL A 72 -1.08 -0.34 5.91
N LEU A 73 -2.09 -0.03 6.71
CA LEU A 73 -2.00 0.91 7.83
C LEU A 73 -1.27 0.34 9.06
N THR A 74 -1.22 -1.00 9.19
CA THR A 74 -0.51 -1.68 10.27
C THR A 74 0.88 -2.17 9.88
N SER A 75 1.29 -2.00 8.62
CA SER A 75 2.58 -2.48 8.13
C SER A 75 3.78 -1.79 8.79
N ALA A 76 4.81 -2.59 9.10
CA ALA A 76 6.05 -2.06 9.65
C ALA A 76 6.79 -1.14 8.67
N ALA A 77 6.58 -1.34 7.36
CA ALA A 77 7.15 -0.50 6.30
C ALA A 77 6.74 0.97 6.42
N ARG A 78 5.57 1.25 7.00
CA ARG A 78 5.00 2.60 7.11
C ARG A 78 5.05 3.18 8.53
N THR A 79 5.65 2.44 9.46
CA THR A 79 5.80 2.90 10.85
C THR A 79 6.86 3.99 10.98
N THR A 80 7.82 4.08 10.04
CA THR A 80 8.81 5.16 10.04
C THR A 80 8.15 6.50 9.73
N GLU A 81 7.28 6.62 8.72
CA GLU A 81 6.55 7.87 8.47
C GLU A 81 5.60 8.22 9.61
N LEU A 82 4.95 7.23 10.23
CA LEU A 82 4.09 7.46 11.39
C LEU A 82 4.89 7.99 12.59
N ARG A 83 6.08 7.42 12.86
CA ARG A 83 6.97 7.88 13.94
C ARG A 83 7.58 9.25 13.66
N GLU A 84 8.00 9.52 12.42
CA GLU A 84 8.52 10.83 12.03
C GLU A 84 7.43 11.92 12.14
N HIS A 85 6.20 11.62 11.71
CA HIS A 85 5.07 12.52 11.90
C HIS A 85 4.79 12.79 13.39
N GLN A 86 4.72 11.75 14.22
CA GLN A 86 4.52 11.89 15.67
C GLN A 86 5.63 12.72 16.34
N ARG A 87 6.88 12.50 15.94
CA ARG A 87 8.04 13.24 16.45
C ARG A 87 7.98 14.73 16.10
N LEU A 88 7.60 15.06 14.86
CA LEU A 88 7.48 16.45 14.40
C LEU A 88 6.33 17.19 15.11
N VAL A 89 5.19 16.52 15.31
CA VAL A 89 4.04 17.10 16.04
C VAL A 89 4.42 17.37 17.49
N GLN A 90 5.07 16.42 18.17
CA GLN A 90 5.51 16.60 19.55
C GLN A 90 6.48 17.78 19.70
N GLY A 91 7.40 17.97 18.75
CA GLY A 91 8.34 19.10 18.77
C GLY A 91 7.69 20.48 18.53
N ILE A 92 6.49 20.53 17.94
CA ILE A 92 5.71 21.76 17.77
C ILE A 92 4.88 22.06 19.03
N GLU A 93 4.37 21.03 19.70
CA GLU A 93 3.58 21.18 20.94
C GLU A 93 4.42 21.57 22.15
N GLU A 94 5.73 21.28 22.13
CA GLU A 94 6.68 21.60 23.21
C GLU A 94 7.37 22.98 23.04
N ALA A 95 7.05 23.75 21.98
CA ALA A 95 7.64 25.06 21.65
C ALA A 95 6.68 26.25 21.87
#